data_AF-A0A7K4B6D3-F1
#
_entry.id   AF-A0A7K4B6D3-F1
#
_cell.length_a   1.000
_cell.length_b   1.000
_cell.length_c   1.000
_cell.angle_alpha   90.00
_cell.angle_beta   90.00
_cell.angle_gamma   90.00
#
_symmetry.space_group_name_H-M   'P 1'
#
loop_
_entity.id
_entity.type
_entity.pdbx_description
1 polymer ?
#
loop_
_entity_poly.entity_id
_entity_poly.type
_entity_poly.pdbx_seq_one_letter_code
_entity_poly.pdbx_strand_id
1 'polypeptide(L)'
;MKSLPIIRDSESDKAYVECASGKLPVHTRCSYCLHCKGIQVGARVMPSPYESAFSQIKGSTAPPEILMEAAMQFNTLVRDGTAISCNDDSGKGYTPRFGSR
;
A
#
# COMPACT_ATOMS: atom_id res chain seq x y z
N MET A 1 8.36 11.29 -5.88
CA MET A 1 7.12 10.47 -5.89
C MET A 1 6.97 9.77 -7.23
N LYS A 2 6.94 8.45 -7.18
CA LYS A 2 6.80 7.57 -8.34
C LYS A 2 5.38 6.99 -8.36
N SER A 3 4.83 6.86 -9.55
CA SER A 3 3.58 6.12 -9.78
C SER A 3 3.94 4.71 -10.21
N LEU A 4 3.56 3.70 -9.42
CA LEU A 4 3.80 2.29 -9.71
C LEU A 4 2.51 1.65 -10.26
N PRO A 5 2.42 1.32 -11.56
CA PRO A 5 1.20 0.76 -12.15
C PRO A 5 0.77 -0.54 -11.45
N ILE A 6 -0.52 -0.65 -11.17
CA ILE A 6 -1.10 -1.89 -10.63
C ILE A 6 -1.28 -2.88 -11.79
N ILE A 7 -0.55 -3.97 -11.73
CA ILE A 7 -0.63 -5.09 -12.66
C ILE A 7 -1.63 -6.09 -12.08
N ARG A 8 -2.78 -6.24 -12.73
CA ARG A 8 -3.80 -7.21 -12.32
C ARG A 8 -3.59 -8.53 -13.02
N ASP A 9 -3.77 -9.60 -12.29
CA ASP A 9 -3.95 -10.92 -12.86
C ASP A 9 -5.34 -10.99 -13.53
N SER A 10 -5.41 -11.51 -14.75
CA SER A 10 -6.67 -11.68 -15.48
C SER A 10 -7.48 -12.88 -14.99
N GLU A 11 -6.83 -13.83 -14.29
CA GLU A 11 -7.43 -15.08 -13.83
C GLU A 11 -7.69 -15.09 -12.32
N SER A 12 -7.27 -14.04 -11.60
CA SER A 12 -7.49 -13.93 -10.15
C SER A 12 -7.58 -12.48 -9.68
N ASP A 13 -8.14 -12.24 -8.48
CA ASP A 13 -8.18 -10.91 -7.85
C ASP A 13 -6.80 -10.42 -7.35
N LYS A 14 -5.71 -11.05 -7.79
CA LYS A 14 -4.36 -10.67 -7.38
C LYS A 14 -3.91 -9.42 -8.14
N ALA A 15 -3.41 -8.47 -7.38
CA ALA A 15 -2.82 -7.24 -7.89
C ALA A 15 -1.36 -7.16 -7.46
N TYR A 16 -0.49 -6.73 -8.38
CA TYR A 16 0.95 -6.62 -8.20
C TYR A 16 1.46 -5.24 -8.60
N VAL A 17 2.63 -4.87 -8.08
CA VAL A 17 3.42 -3.73 -8.55
C VAL A 17 4.86 -4.17 -8.72
N GLU A 18 5.55 -3.58 -9.69
CA GLU A 18 7.00 -3.66 -9.80
C GLU A 18 7.62 -2.49 -9.02
N CYS A 19 8.54 -2.78 -8.10
CA CYS A 19 9.28 -1.79 -7.34
C CYS A 19 10.76 -2.19 -7.21
N ALA A 20 11.57 -1.45 -6.45
CA ALA A 20 12.99 -1.77 -6.28
C ALA A 20 13.25 -3.13 -5.60
N SER A 21 12.28 -3.70 -4.88
CA SER A 21 12.34 -5.08 -4.36
C SER A 21 11.75 -6.13 -5.32
N GLY A 22 11.46 -5.76 -6.56
CA GLY A 22 10.81 -6.59 -7.57
C GLY A 22 9.29 -6.57 -7.49
N LYS A 23 8.68 -7.64 -8.02
CA LYS A 23 7.23 -7.83 -8.09
C LYS A 23 6.65 -8.14 -6.72
N LEU A 24 5.82 -7.24 -6.20
CA LEU A 24 5.19 -7.39 -4.88
C LEU A 24 3.66 -7.41 -4.97
N PRO A 25 2.99 -8.23 -4.14
CA PRO A 25 1.54 -8.19 -4.03
C PRO A 25 1.07 -6.88 -3.39
N VAL A 26 0.08 -6.24 -4.01
CA VAL A 26 -0.44 -4.94 -3.59
C VAL A 26 -1.11 -5.02 -2.22
N HIS A 27 -1.98 -6.00 -2.03
CA HIS A 27 -2.83 -6.13 -0.84
C HIS A 27 -2.07 -6.49 0.44
N THR A 28 -0.97 -7.26 0.35
CA THR A 28 -0.29 -7.84 1.52
C THR A 28 1.14 -7.35 1.73
N ARG A 29 1.80 -6.78 0.71
CA ARG A 29 3.15 -6.19 0.84
C ARG A 29 3.10 -4.69 0.59
N CYS A 30 2.63 -4.25 -0.57
CA CYS A 30 2.68 -2.83 -0.91
C CYS A 30 1.88 -1.96 0.08
N SER A 31 0.69 -2.41 0.51
CA SER A 31 -0.14 -1.80 1.55
C SER A 31 0.61 -1.49 2.85
N TYR A 32 1.43 -2.45 3.30
CA TYR A 32 2.21 -2.36 4.53
C TYR A 32 3.58 -1.70 4.33
N CYS A 33 3.93 -1.27 3.11
CA CYS A 33 5.19 -0.59 2.87
C CYS A 33 5.15 0.85 3.41
N LEU A 34 6.18 1.26 4.15
CA LEU A 34 6.36 2.63 4.65
C LEU A 34 6.33 3.67 3.51
N HIS A 35 6.75 3.25 2.31
CA HIS A 35 6.84 4.10 1.14
C HIS A 35 5.52 4.28 0.37
N CYS A 36 4.51 3.46 0.66
CA CYS A 36 3.20 3.58 0.04
C CYS A 36 2.46 4.77 0.64
N LYS A 37 2.28 5.84 -0.15
CA LYS A 37 1.60 7.08 0.28
C LYS A 37 0.14 7.14 -0.15
N GLY A 38 -0.25 6.29 -1.09
CA GLY A 38 -1.62 6.27 -1.56
C GLY A 38 -1.82 5.48 -2.84
N ILE A 39 -3.02 5.61 -3.38
CA ILE A 39 -3.48 4.94 -4.59
C ILE A 39 -4.02 5.99 -5.55
N GLN A 40 -3.59 5.94 -6.81
CA GLN A 40 -4.13 6.74 -7.89
C GLN A 40 -5.50 6.19 -8.28
N VAL A 41 -6.56 6.97 -8.04
CA VAL A 41 -7.95 6.66 -8.40
C VAL A 41 -8.43 7.78 -9.32
N GLY A 42 -8.56 7.47 -10.62
CA GLY A 42 -8.81 8.46 -11.65
C GLY A 42 -7.73 9.57 -11.66
N ALA A 43 -8.15 10.82 -11.49
CA ALA A 43 -7.26 11.98 -11.46
C ALA A 43 -6.67 12.30 -10.07
N ARG A 44 -7.07 11.57 -9.01
CA ARG A 44 -6.69 11.88 -7.62
C ARG A 44 -5.81 10.80 -7.02
N VAL A 45 -4.93 11.21 -6.09
CA VAL A 45 -4.22 10.30 -5.19
C VAL A 45 -5.01 10.23 -3.89
N MET A 46 -5.58 9.06 -3.61
CA MET A 46 -6.22 8.77 -2.33
C MET A 46 -5.15 8.33 -1.33
N PRO A 47 -5.08 8.92 -0.12
CA PRO A 47 -4.02 8.61 0.84
C PRO A 47 -4.10 7.16 1.31
N SER A 48 -2.97 6.59 1.71
CA SER A 48 -2.92 5.22 2.25
C SER A 48 -3.67 5.13 3.59
N PRO A 49 -4.72 4.30 3.72
CA PRO A 49 -5.38 4.06 4.99
C PRO A 49 -4.43 3.52 6.05
N TYR A 50 -3.42 2.74 5.63
CA TYR A 50 -2.40 2.21 6.53
C TYR A 50 -1.40 3.26 7.02
N GLU A 51 -1.17 4.35 6.28
CA GLU A 51 -0.39 5.49 6.77
C GLU A 51 -1.17 6.25 7.85
N SER A 52 -2.48 6.44 7.62
CA SER A 52 -3.38 7.05 8.60
C SER A 52 -3.49 6.20 9.86
N ALA A 53 -3.62 4.88 9.71
CA ALA A 53 -3.57 3.93 10.82
C ALA A 53 -2.26 4.05 11.60
N PHE A 54 -1.12 4.10 10.91
CA PHE A 54 0.19 4.21 11.54
C PHE A 54 0.38 5.49 12.36
N SER A 55 -0.11 6.63 11.85
CA SER A 55 -0.04 7.90 12.59
C SER A 55 -0.81 7.92 13.91
N GLN A 56 -1.81 7.05 14.07
CA GLN A 56 -2.64 6.96 15.28
C GLN A 56 -2.01 6.07 16.37
N ILE A 57 -0.97 5.32 16.04
CA ILE A 57 -0.35 4.37 16.97
C ILE A 57 0.66 5.10 17.85
N LYS A 58 0.37 5.17 19.15
CA LYS A 58 1.34 5.57 20.18
C LYS A 58 2.17 4.35 20.61
N GLY A 59 3.01 3.83 19.73
CA GLY A 59 3.79 2.61 19.98
C GLY A 59 4.17 1.84 18.70
N SER A 60 4.66 0.61 18.84
CA SER A 60 5.15 -0.22 17.72
C SER A 60 4.13 -1.22 17.16
N THR A 61 2.88 -1.22 17.65
CA THR A 61 1.86 -2.20 17.23
C THR A 61 0.50 -1.53 17.05
N ALA A 62 -0.10 -1.73 15.87
CA ALA A 62 -1.44 -1.26 15.56
C ALA A 62 -2.50 -2.16 16.20
N PRO A 63 -3.60 -1.61 16.73
CA PRO A 63 -4.77 -2.41 17.08
C PRO A 63 -5.29 -3.20 15.86
N PRO A 64 -5.67 -4.48 16.03
CA PRO A 64 -6.16 -5.31 14.91
C PRO A 64 -7.37 -4.70 14.19
N GLU A 65 -8.27 -4.04 14.90
CA GLU A 65 -9.48 -3.43 14.32
C GLU A 65 -9.12 -2.30 13.35
N ILE A 66 -8.15 -1.46 13.71
CA ILE A 66 -7.67 -0.36 12.86
C ILE A 66 -7.01 -0.91 11.59
N LEU A 67 -6.22 -1.99 11.71
CA LEU A 67 -5.61 -2.64 10.54
C LEU A 67 -6.65 -3.29 9.62
N MET A 68 -7.70 -3.88 10.21
CA MET A 68 -8.80 -4.48 9.45
C MET A 68 -9.59 -3.42 8.69
N GLU A 69 -9.90 -2.28 9.32
CA GLU A 69 -10.54 -1.14 8.65
C GLU A 69 -9.66 -0.59 7.52
N ALA A 70 -8.37 -0.37 7.79
CA ALA A 70 -7.41 0.08 6.79
C ALA A 70 -7.32 -0.90 5.61
N ALA A 71 -7.38 -2.20 5.87
CA ALA A 71 -7.38 -3.24 4.84
C ALA A 71 -8.61 -3.16 3.94
N MET A 72 -9.80 -3.03 4.52
CA MET A 72 -11.04 -2.90 3.75
C MET A 72 -11.01 -1.67 2.84
N GLN A 73 -10.66 -0.51 3.40
CA GLN A 73 -10.56 0.74 2.64
C GLN A 73 -9.50 0.64 1.53
N PHE A 74 -8.32 0.09 1.85
CA PHE A 74 -7.25 -0.06 0.87
C PHE A 74 -7.66 -1.00 -0.27
N ASN A 75 -8.35 -2.11 0.03
CA ASN A 75 -8.84 -3.03 -1.00
C ASN A 75 -9.84 -2.36 -1.94
N THR A 76 -10.75 -1.53 -1.42
CA THR A 76 -11.66 -0.73 -2.25
C THR A 76 -10.90 0.24 -3.15
N LEU A 77 -9.92 0.97 -2.60
CA LEU A 77 -9.09 1.89 -3.38
C LEU A 77 -8.28 1.16 -4.45
N VAL A 78 -7.74 -0.01 -4.13
CA VAL A 78 -7.00 -0.83 -5.10
C VAL A 78 -7.92 -1.33 -6.19
N ARG A 79 -9.17 -1.73 -5.90
CA ARG A 79 -10.12 -2.16 -6.93
C ARG A 79 -10.36 -1.06 -7.96
N ASP A 80 -10.56 0.17 -7.50
CA ASP A 80 -10.94 1.30 -8.35
C ASP A 80 -9.71 2.11 -8.86
N GLY A 81 -8.51 1.77 -8.37
CA GLY A 81 -7.26 2.45 -8.66
C GLY A 81 -6.43 1.83 -9.79
N THR A 82 -5.49 2.61 -10.32
CA THR A 82 -4.63 2.23 -11.45
C THR A 82 -3.15 2.16 -11.10
N ALA A 83 -2.72 2.84 -10.04
CA ALA A 83 -1.31 2.87 -9.63
C ALA A 83 -1.16 3.14 -8.12
N ILE A 84 -0.02 2.76 -7.56
CA ILE A 84 0.40 3.13 -6.21
C ILE A 84 1.26 4.40 -6.25
N SER A 85 0.93 5.37 -5.43
CA SER A 85 1.80 6.53 -5.15
C SER A 85 2.87 6.13 -4.14
N CYS A 86 4.10 6.01 -4.63
CA CYS A 86 5.26 5.56 -3.86
C CYS A 86 6.27 6.70 -3.67
N ASN A 87 6.79 6.89 -2.45
CA ASN A 87 7.81 7.89 -2.17
C ASN A 87 9.24 7.33 -2.04
N ASP A 88 9.48 6.08 -2.45
CA ASP A 88 10.84 5.52 -2.49
C ASP A 88 11.62 6.05 -3.69
N ASP A 89 12.04 7.32 -3.59
CA ASP A 89 12.87 7.95 -4.62
C ASP A 89 14.29 7.37 -4.64
N SER A 90 14.79 6.90 -3.48
CA SER A 90 16.12 6.29 -3.28
C SER A 90 16.29 4.83 -3.73
N GLY A 91 15.20 4.13 -4.08
CA GLY A 91 15.27 2.73 -4.49
C GLY A 91 15.59 1.75 -3.36
N LYS A 92 15.17 2.04 -2.12
CA LYS A 92 15.30 1.14 -0.97
C LYS A 92 14.43 -0.10 -1.09
N GLY A 93 13.35 -0.02 -1.86
CA GLY A 93 12.38 -1.08 -2.01
C GLY A 93 11.43 -1.21 -0.83
N TYR A 94 10.91 -2.41 -0.61
CA TYR A 94 9.95 -2.70 0.44
C TYR A 94 10.57 -2.50 1.83
N THR A 95 10.01 -1.54 2.57
CA THR A 95 10.30 -1.33 3.98
C THR A 95 9.00 -1.50 4.76
N PRO A 96 8.88 -2.47 5.68
CA PRO A 96 7.65 -2.66 6.44
C PRO A 96 7.37 -1.45 7.34
N ARG A 97 6.14 -0.93 7.27
CA ARG A 97 5.67 0.18 8.10
C ARG A 97 5.47 -0.24 9.55
N PHE A 98 5.01 -1.45 9.76
CA PHE A 98 4.76 -2.01 11.08
C PHE A 98 5.83 -3.06 11.38
N GLY A 99 6.33 -3.09 12.62
CA GLY A 99 7.29 -4.11 13.03
C GLY A 99 6.64 -5.50 13.01
N SER A 100 7.34 -6.47 12.43
CA SER A 100 7.07 -7.88 12.72
C SER A 100 7.54 -8.16 14.15
N ARG A 101 6.63 -8.49 15.05
CA ARG A 101 7.02 -9.19 16.28
C ARG A 101 7.36 -10.63 15.96
#